data_AF-A0A2Z7BEW0-F1
#
_entry.id   AF-A0A2Z7BEW0-F1
#
_cell.length_a   1.000
_cell.length_b   1.000
_cell.length_c   1.000
_cell.angle_alpha   90.00
_cell.angle_beta   90.00
_cell.angle_gamma   90.00
#
_symmetry.space_group_name_H-M   'P 1'
#
loop_
_entity.id
_entity.type
_entity.pdbx_description
1 polymer ?
#
loop_
_entity_poly.entity_id
_entity_poly.type
_entity_poly.pdbx_seq_one_letter_code
_entity_poly.pdbx_strand_id
1 'polypeptide(L)'
;MLGLTLGLLSSAFWPITTGDRRFRVLRKLMELLDYELQKSMISKRRPPLKRGKVSQRLPVPDHIPQPPYVGSQVLPEISSNHQIHDSEGITRMRAACQLAAQVLENAGSLVRPSVTTNEIDKAVHQMIIDAGAYPSPLGYGGFPKSVCTSVNECMCHGIPDSRQLQDGDIINIDVTVYLNGYHGDTSKTFICGNVNNSVNRLVKVTEECMYKGISACEDGALFRKIGKRISDYAEKFGYGVVDRFVGHGIGTIFHSEPLIFHHRNDKAGRMVEGQTFTIEPILTLRPTECITWEDNWTTVTANGCPAAQFEHTILITRTGAEILTNRASVEFQESMVIGLPAIENVMWIGSSCHRAKRAAMGASFTTKLRYSLAVDW
;
A
#
# COMPACT_ATOMS: atom_id res chain seq x y z
N MET A 1 25.61 27.58 8.59
CA MET A 1 25.61 28.19 9.95
C MET A 1 24.27 27.95 10.66
N LEU A 2 23.73 26.72 10.64
CA LEU A 2 22.40 26.39 11.20
C LEU A 2 22.40 25.03 11.95
N GLY A 3 23.58 24.55 12.34
CA GLY A 3 23.78 23.21 12.89
C GLY A 3 24.20 23.15 14.37
N LEU A 4 24.13 24.25 15.14
CA LEU A 4 24.72 24.32 16.48
C LEU A 4 23.80 24.83 17.61
N THR A 5 22.49 24.96 17.38
CA THR A 5 21.55 25.48 18.41
C THR A 5 20.44 24.49 18.81
N LEU A 6 20.68 23.18 18.70
CA LEU A 6 19.74 22.15 19.18
C LEU A 6 20.25 21.32 20.38
N GLY A 7 21.44 21.65 20.92
CA GLY A 7 22.08 20.88 22.00
C GLY A 7 21.94 21.42 23.43
N LEU A 8 21.22 22.53 23.68
CA LEU A 8 21.27 23.21 24.99
C LEU A 8 19.91 23.53 25.64
N LEU A 9 18.86 22.74 25.35
CA LEU A 9 17.55 22.90 26.01
C LEU A 9 16.97 21.58 26.55
N SER A 10 17.80 20.62 26.96
CA SER A 10 17.32 19.38 27.62
C SER A 10 17.44 19.37 29.15
N SER A 11 17.88 20.46 29.79
CA SER A 11 18.05 20.50 31.25
C SER A 11 17.25 21.63 31.91
N ALA A 12 15.93 21.50 31.93
CA ALA A 12 15.08 22.17 32.91
C ALA A 12 13.72 21.46 33.02
N PHE A 13 13.57 20.60 34.02
CA PHE A 13 12.28 20.06 34.44
C PHE A 13 11.43 21.20 35.02
N TRP A 14 10.35 21.59 34.33
CA TRP A 14 9.24 22.35 34.93
C TRP A 14 7.91 21.84 34.34
N PRO A 15 6.81 21.77 35.12
CA PRO A 15 5.55 21.25 34.62
C PRO A 15 4.87 22.31 33.75
N ILE A 16 4.88 22.09 32.43
CA ILE A 16 4.25 23.00 31.46
C ILE A 16 2.77 22.63 31.34
N THR A 17 1.90 23.51 31.83
CA THR A 17 0.46 23.44 31.59
C THR A 17 0.11 24.16 30.28
N THR A 18 -0.98 23.73 29.65
CA THR A 18 -1.45 24.11 28.30
C THR A 18 -1.77 25.60 28.08
N GLY A 19 -1.62 26.46 29.11
CA GLY A 19 -1.90 27.89 29.08
C GLY A 19 -0.70 28.82 28.83
N ASP A 20 0.53 28.29 28.83
CA ASP A 20 1.75 29.09 28.76
C ASP A 20 1.87 29.85 27.41
N ARG A 21 2.16 31.16 27.50
CA ARG A 21 2.40 32.06 26.36
C ARG A 21 3.53 31.52 25.47
N ARG A 22 4.52 30.84 26.05
CA ARG A 22 5.62 30.19 25.33
C ARG A 22 5.13 29.05 24.44
N PHE A 23 4.13 28.29 24.88
CA PHE A 23 3.53 27.19 24.11
C PHE A 23 2.76 27.69 22.87
N ARG A 24 2.06 28.83 23.00
CA ARG A 24 1.38 29.50 21.88
C ARG A 24 2.36 30.03 20.83
N VAL A 25 3.49 30.59 21.27
CA VAL A 25 4.54 31.07 20.36
C VAL A 25 5.22 29.90 19.64
N LEU A 26 5.54 28.81 20.35
CA LEU A 26 6.07 27.58 19.76
C LEU A 26 5.13 26.99 18.70
N ARG A 27 3.83 26.89 18.99
CA ARG A 27 2.84 26.40 18.01
C ARG A 27 2.80 27.28 16.76
N LYS A 28 2.77 28.61 16.94
CA LYS A 28 2.73 29.55 15.81
C LYS A 28 4.02 29.54 14.99
N LEU A 29 5.18 29.34 15.63
CA LEU A 29 6.45 29.13 14.94
C LEU A 29 6.47 27.82 14.16
N MET A 30 5.91 26.74 14.71
CA MET A 30 5.75 25.46 13.99
C MET A 30 4.82 25.61 12.79
N GLU A 31 3.68 26.30 12.93
CA GLU A 31 2.77 26.59 11.82
C GLU A 31 3.45 27.43 10.71
N LEU A 32 4.25 28.43 11.09
CA LEU A 32 5.01 29.24 10.13
C LEU A 32 6.14 28.44 9.45
N LEU A 33 6.78 27.53 10.19
CA LEU A 33 7.80 26.64 9.62
C LEU A 33 7.16 25.65 8.64
N ASP A 34 6.02 25.06 9.00
CA ASP A 34 5.25 24.17 8.12
C ASP A 34 4.78 24.92 6.87
N TYR A 35 4.32 26.16 7.04
CA TYR A 35 3.93 27.03 5.93
C TYR A 35 5.11 27.34 4.99
N GLU A 36 6.28 27.74 5.51
CA GLU A 36 7.44 27.98 4.63
C GLU A 36 8.05 26.69 4.06
N LEU A 37 7.92 25.55 4.75
CA LEU A 37 8.26 24.24 4.18
C LEU A 37 7.32 23.91 3.01
N GLN A 38 6.01 24.03 3.19
CA GLN A 38 5.00 23.85 2.13
C GLN A 38 5.28 24.79 0.95
N LYS A 39 5.57 26.07 1.22
CA LYS A 39 5.87 27.07 0.19
C LYS A 39 7.17 26.78 -0.56
N SER A 40 8.21 26.29 0.13
CA SER A 40 9.46 25.86 -0.52
C SER A 40 9.26 24.62 -1.40
N MET A 41 8.32 23.73 -1.05
CA MET A 41 7.92 22.61 -1.89
C MET A 41 7.15 23.08 -3.13
N ILE A 42 6.29 24.10 -2.96
CA ILE A 42 5.57 24.74 -4.07
C ILE A 42 6.55 25.42 -5.05
N SER A 43 7.65 26.02 -4.56
CA SER A 43 8.62 26.72 -5.43
C SER A 43 9.57 25.79 -6.21
N LYS A 44 9.63 24.49 -5.89
CA LYS A 44 10.39 23.45 -6.61
C LYS A 44 9.48 22.41 -7.27
N ARG A 45 8.28 22.81 -7.71
CA ARG A 45 7.31 21.89 -8.31
C ARG A 45 7.90 21.20 -9.55
N ARG A 46 7.83 19.87 -9.56
CA ARG A 46 8.03 19.07 -10.76
C ARG A 46 7.02 19.52 -11.82
N PRO A 47 7.34 19.35 -13.12
CA PRO A 47 6.33 19.50 -14.16
C PRO A 47 5.10 18.63 -13.82
N PRO A 48 3.87 19.14 -14.01
CA PRO A 48 2.67 18.35 -13.78
C PRO A 48 2.69 17.03 -14.55
N LEU A 49 2.13 16.00 -13.94
CA LEU A 49 1.97 14.69 -14.53
C LEU A 49 1.19 14.80 -15.85
N LYS A 50 1.67 14.09 -16.87
CA LYS A 50 1.03 14.00 -18.17
C LYS A 50 0.74 12.54 -18.47
N ARG A 51 -0.41 12.31 -19.09
CA ARG A 51 -0.80 11.01 -19.62
C ARG A 51 0.18 10.56 -20.70
N GLY A 52 0.71 9.35 -20.55
CA GLY A 52 1.49 8.64 -21.56
C GLY A 52 0.61 7.84 -22.53
N LYS A 53 1.26 7.06 -23.40
CA LYS A 53 0.56 6.15 -24.30
C LYS A 53 0.16 4.88 -23.56
N VAL A 54 -1.15 4.61 -23.49
CA VAL A 54 -1.69 3.35 -22.94
C VAL A 54 -1.58 2.27 -24.00
N SER A 55 -0.95 1.13 -23.66
CA SER A 55 -0.87 -0.02 -24.55
C SER A 55 -2.16 -0.84 -24.54
N GLN A 56 -2.33 -1.75 -25.50
CA GLN A 56 -3.51 -2.63 -25.55
C GLN A 56 -3.65 -3.47 -24.27
N ARG A 57 -4.89 -3.93 -24.04
CA ARG A 57 -5.21 -4.83 -22.93
C ARG A 57 -4.44 -6.14 -23.08
N LEU A 58 -3.89 -6.65 -21.99
CA LEU A 58 -3.22 -7.95 -21.96
C LEU A 58 -4.25 -9.09 -21.92
N PRO A 59 -4.03 -10.19 -22.66
CA PRO A 59 -4.95 -11.32 -22.68
C PRO A 59 -4.86 -12.16 -21.40
N VAL A 60 -5.98 -12.68 -20.93
CA VAL A 60 -6.05 -13.66 -19.84
C VAL A 60 -6.37 -15.02 -20.44
N PRO A 61 -5.59 -16.09 -20.18
CA PRO A 61 -5.91 -17.44 -20.63
C PRO A 61 -7.30 -17.93 -20.19
N ASP A 62 -8.01 -18.63 -21.08
CA ASP A 62 -9.40 -19.06 -20.86
C ASP A 62 -9.60 -19.99 -19.65
N HIS A 63 -8.55 -20.67 -19.19
CA HIS A 63 -8.63 -21.57 -18.04
C HIS A 63 -8.61 -20.83 -16.68
N ILE A 64 -8.28 -19.54 -16.65
CA ILE A 64 -8.28 -18.74 -15.42
C ILE A 64 -9.71 -18.32 -15.09
N PRO A 65 -10.23 -18.65 -13.89
CA PRO A 65 -11.56 -18.22 -13.47
C PRO A 65 -11.70 -16.69 -13.49
N GLN A 66 -12.74 -16.21 -14.17
CA GLN A 66 -13.01 -14.78 -14.30
C GLN A 66 -14.08 -14.33 -13.30
N PRO A 67 -13.94 -13.13 -12.70
CA PRO A 67 -14.99 -12.55 -11.87
C PRO A 67 -16.20 -12.10 -12.71
N PRO A 68 -17.39 -11.94 -12.10
CA PRO A 68 -18.66 -11.80 -12.83
C PRO A 68 -18.83 -10.51 -13.63
N TYR A 69 -17.99 -9.49 -13.39
CA TYR A 69 -18.04 -8.23 -14.16
C TYR A 69 -17.29 -8.31 -15.50
N VAL A 70 -16.49 -9.35 -15.73
CA VAL A 70 -15.73 -9.46 -16.98
C VAL A 70 -16.70 -9.62 -18.16
N GLY A 71 -16.53 -8.78 -19.17
CA GLY A 71 -17.42 -8.69 -20.33
C GLY A 71 -18.38 -7.49 -20.29
N SER A 72 -18.55 -6.85 -19.12
CA SER A 72 -19.27 -5.58 -18.99
C SER A 72 -18.31 -4.39 -19.00
N GLN A 73 -18.78 -3.26 -19.55
CA GLN A 73 -18.11 -1.96 -19.41
C GLN A 73 -18.76 -1.10 -18.31
N VAL A 74 -19.86 -1.58 -17.72
CA VAL A 74 -20.58 -0.87 -16.66
C VAL A 74 -19.86 -1.11 -15.35
N LEU A 75 -19.57 -0.03 -14.62
CA LEU A 75 -19.02 -0.11 -13.27
C LEU A 75 -20.04 -0.81 -12.35
N PRO A 76 -19.67 -1.90 -11.66
CA PRO A 76 -20.58 -2.55 -10.73
C PRO A 76 -21.02 -1.61 -9.61
N GLU A 77 -22.30 -1.68 -9.24
CA GLU A 77 -22.81 -0.99 -8.05
C GLU A 77 -22.20 -1.59 -6.78
N ILE A 78 -22.02 -0.76 -5.74
CA ILE A 78 -21.56 -1.23 -4.44
C ILE A 78 -22.60 -2.17 -3.85
N SER A 79 -22.23 -3.43 -3.67
CA SER A 79 -23.12 -4.43 -3.09
C SER A 79 -23.36 -4.14 -1.61
N SER A 80 -24.62 -4.24 -1.16
CA SER A 80 -24.97 -4.19 0.27
C SER A 80 -24.56 -5.45 1.05
N ASN A 81 -24.11 -6.51 0.36
CA ASN A 81 -23.71 -7.76 0.97
C ASN A 81 -22.37 -7.61 1.70
N HIS A 82 -22.44 -7.57 3.02
CA HIS A 82 -21.27 -7.54 3.88
C HIS A 82 -20.49 -8.86 3.75
N GLN A 83 -19.17 -8.76 3.56
CA GLN A 83 -18.31 -9.92 3.36
C GLN A 83 -17.92 -10.52 4.71
N ILE A 84 -18.80 -11.36 5.25
CA ILE A 84 -18.60 -12.09 6.51
C ILE A 84 -18.44 -13.58 6.17
N HIS A 85 -17.32 -14.16 6.59
CA HIS A 85 -16.90 -15.47 6.12
C HIS A 85 -16.93 -16.53 7.21
N ASP A 86 -17.21 -17.77 6.80
CA ASP A 86 -16.94 -18.95 7.61
C ASP A 86 -15.46 -19.37 7.53
N SER A 87 -15.10 -20.50 8.14
CA SER A 87 -13.72 -20.99 8.13
C SER A 87 -13.15 -21.26 6.73
N GLU A 88 -13.99 -21.71 5.79
CA GLU A 88 -13.55 -22.00 4.43
C GLU A 88 -13.32 -20.69 3.66
N GLY A 89 -14.26 -19.75 3.74
CA GLY A 89 -14.14 -18.43 3.15
C GLY A 89 -12.92 -17.67 3.67
N ILE A 90 -12.64 -17.74 4.98
CA ILE A 90 -11.44 -17.15 5.58
C ILE A 90 -10.17 -17.78 5.00
N THR A 91 -10.14 -19.09 4.78
CA THR A 91 -8.98 -19.78 4.18
C THR A 91 -8.73 -19.30 2.75
N ARG A 92 -9.80 -19.14 1.95
CA ARG A 92 -9.71 -18.63 0.57
C ARG A 92 -9.30 -17.14 0.54
N MET A 93 -9.82 -16.33 1.46
CA MET A 93 -9.40 -14.94 1.64
C MET A 93 -7.91 -14.83 1.95
N ARG A 94 -7.40 -15.63 2.90
CA ARG A 94 -5.96 -15.68 3.21
C ARG A 94 -5.13 -16.01 1.98
N ALA A 95 -5.53 -16.99 1.18
CA ALA A 95 -4.81 -17.37 -0.04
C ALA A 95 -4.78 -16.22 -1.07
N ALA A 96 -5.93 -15.60 -1.37
CA ALA A 96 -6.00 -14.48 -2.30
C ALA A 96 -5.19 -13.27 -1.82
N CYS A 97 -5.30 -12.90 -0.54
CA CYS A 97 -4.55 -11.82 0.06
C CYS A 97 -3.05 -12.09 0.11
N GLN A 98 -2.62 -13.32 0.42
CA GLN A 98 -1.20 -13.68 0.41
C GLN A 98 -0.61 -13.54 -0.99
N LEU A 99 -1.33 -13.98 -2.03
CA LEU A 99 -0.91 -13.79 -3.42
C LEU A 99 -0.81 -12.30 -3.78
N ALA A 100 -1.81 -11.49 -3.45
CA ALA A 100 -1.76 -10.04 -3.71
C ALA A 100 -0.55 -9.37 -3.05
N ALA A 101 -0.25 -9.73 -1.80
CA ALA A 101 0.92 -9.22 -1.07
C ALA A 101 2.25 -9.63 -1.72
N GLN A 102 2.37 -10.87 -2.20
CA GLN A 102 3.55 -11.35 -2.93
C GLN A 102 3.75 -10.60 -4.25
N VAL A 103 2.68 -10.44 -5.03
CA VAL A 103 2.69 -9.70 -6.29
C VAL A 103 3.10 -8.25 -6.06
N LEU A 104 2.57 -7.59 -5.02
CA LEU A 104 2.90 -6.21 -4.68
C LEU A 104 4.37 -6.02 -4.31
N GLU A 105 4.96 -6.89 -3.48
CA GLU A 105 6.37 -6.78 -3.10
C GLU A 105 7.30 -7.03 -4.30
N ASN A 106 6.96 -8.01 -5.16
CA ASN A 106 7.69 -8.23 -6.41
C ASN A 106 7.57 -7.05 -7.37
N ALA A 107 6.39 -6.47 -7.53
CA ALA A 107 6.19 -5.26 -8.34
C ALA A 107 6.99 -4.07 -7.81
N GLY A 108 7.07 -3.94 -6.48
CA GLY A 108 7.90 -2.96 -5.79
C GLY A 108 9.38 -3.03 -6.14
N SER A 109 9.92 -4.24 -6.35
CA SER A 109 11.33 -4.45 -6.74
C SER A 109 11.68 -3.88 -8.12
N LEU A 110 10.67 -3.63 -8.96
CA LEU A 110 10.82 -3.04 -10.29
C LEU A 110 10.89 -1.51 -10.25
N VAL A 111 10.58 -0.88 -9.12
CA VAL A 111 10.52 0.57 -8.99
C VAL A 111 11.92 1.17 -9.01
N ARG A 112 12.31 1.70 -10.17
CA ARG A 112 13.57 2.44 -10.38
C ARG A 112 13.42 3.42 -11.55
N PRO A 113 14.29 4.44 -11.66
CA PRO A 113 14.26 5.36 -12.78
C PRO A 113 14.28 4.66 -14.14
N SER A 114 13.63 5.27 -15.12
CA SER A 114 13.48 4.79 -16.50
C SER A 114 12.55 3.60 -16.73
N VAL A 115 12.13 2.87 -15.69
CA VAL A 115 11.08 1.85 -15.83
C VAL A 115 9.73 2.54 -16.04
N THR A 116 8.94 2.05 -17.00
CA THR A 116 7.59 2.55 -17.26
C THR A 116 6.57 1.89 -16.34
N THR A 117 5.49 2.61 -16.04
CA THR A 117 4.35 2.02 -15.31
C THR A 117 3.72 0.87 -16.08
N ASN A 118 3.72 0.91 -17.42
CA ASN A 118 3.28 -0.20 -18.25
C ASN A 118 4.20 -1.44 -18.21
N GLU A 119 5.50 -1.30 -17.92
CA GLU A 119 6.38 -2.46 -17.66
C GLU A 119 6.03 -3.11 -16.32
N ILE A 120 5.71 -2.31 -15.30
CA ILE A 120 5.22 -2.81 -14.00
C ILE A 120 3.89 -3.57 -14.19
N ASP A 121 2.93 -3.02 -14.94
CA ASP A 121 1.66 -3.69 -15.27
C ASP A 121 1.85 -5.03 -15.96
N LYS A 122 2.75 -5.12 -16.95
CA LYS A 122 3.05 -6.39 -17.62
C LYS A 122 3.60 -7.44 -16.67
N ALA A 123 4.51 -7.05 -15.78
CA ALA A 123 5.07 -7.97 -14.78
C ALA A 123 4.01 -8.40 -13.77
N VAL A 124 3.22 -7.46 -13.24
CA VAL A 124 2.10 -7.76 -12.33
C VAL A 124 1.09 -8.69 -12.97
N HIS A 125 0.68 -8.39 -14.20
CA HIS A 125 -0.21 -9.25 -14.97
C HIS A 125 0.35 -10.67 -15.05
N GLN A 126 1.60 -10.83 -15.52
CA GLN A 126 2.20 -12.15 -15.69
C GLN A 126 2.29 -12.92 -14.37
N MET A 127 2.71 -12.29 -13.27
CA MET A 127 2.77 -12.94 -11.95
C MET A 127 1.40 -13.44 -11.47
N ILE A 128 0.33 -12.69 -11.75
CA ILE A 128 -1.04 -13.07 -11.39
C ILE A 128 -1.51 -14.24 -12.26
N ILE A 129 -1.24 -14.21 -13.57
CA ILE A 129 -1.57 -15.29 -14.51
C ILE A 129 -0.82 -16.58 -14.15
N ASP A 130 0.48 -16.50 -13.86
CA ASP A 130 1.30 -17.66 -13.50
C ASP A 130 0.84 -18.32 -12.19
N ALA A 131 0.22 -17.55 -11.29
CA ALA A 131 -0.40 -18.04 -10.07
C ALA A 131 -1.82 -18.59 -10.27
N GLY A 132 -2.33 -18.64 -11.51
CA GLY A 132 -3.67 -19.12 -11.82
C GLY A 132 -4.80 -18.19 -11.37
N ALA A 133 -4.50 -16.91 -11.15
CA ALA A 133 -5.45 -15.90 -10.68
C ALA A 133 -5.78 -14.89 -11.78
N TYR A 134 -6.88 -14.15 -11.59
CA TYR A 134 -7.29 -13.06 -12.47
C TYR A 134 -6.91 -11.69 -11.87
N PRO A 135 -6.33 -10.74 -12.64
CA PRO A 135 -6.06 -9.40 -12.14
C PRO A 135 -7.36 -8.59 -12.05
N SER A 136 -7.89 -8.41 -10.84
CA SER A 136 -9.25 -7.86 -10.64
C SER A 136 -9.51 -6.50 -11.30
N PRO A 137 -8.57 -5.54 -11.31
CA PRO A 137 -8.82 -4.26 -11.99
C PRO A 137 -9.11 -4.43 -13.50
N LEU A 138 -8.61 -5.49 -14.13
CA LEU A 138 -8.67 -5.67 -15.57
C LEU A 138 -10.13 -5.82 -16.04
N GLY A 139 -10.65 -4.79 -16.72
CA GLY A 139 -12.02 -4.72 -17.24
C GLY A 139 -13.07 -4.31 -16.22
N TYR A 140 -12.70 -4.06 -14.96
CA TYR A 140 -13.64 -3.59 -13.94
C TYR A 140 -14.15 -2.19 -14.29
N GLY A 141 -15.45 -2.06 -14.62
CA GLY A 141 -16.01 -0.81 -15.14
C GLY A 141 -15.33 -0.27 -16.41
N GLY A 142 -14.66 -1.14 -17.17
CA GLY A 142 -13.87 -0.76 -18.34
C GLY A 142 -12.42 -0.32 -18.05
N PHE A 143 -11.90 -0.49 -16.82
CA PHE A 143 -10.50 -0.19 -16.53
C PHE A 143 -9.55 -1.04 -17.41
N PRO A 144 -8.55 -0.43 -18.09
CA PRO A 144 -7.87 -1.10 -19.21
C PRO A 144 -6.66 -1.96 -18.81
N LYS A 145 -6.26 -1.95 -17.52
CA LYS A 145 -4.99 -2.50 -17.03
C LYS A 145 -5.17 -3.43 -15.84
N SER A 146 -4.11 -4.12 -15.44
CA SER A 146 -4.16 -5.21 -14.45
C SER A 146 -3.90 -4.74 -13.03
N VAL A 147 -3.44 -3.50 -12.89
CA VAL A 147 -2.95 -2.88 -11.66
C VAL A 147 -3.11 -1.36 -11.80
N CYS A 148 -3.28 -0.63 -10.69
CA CYS A 148 -3.18 0.82 -10.72
C CYS A 148 -1.76 1.26 -10.35
N THR A 149 -1.25 2.30 -11.02
CA THR A 149 0.07 2.90 -10.75
C THR A 149 -0.07 4.40 -10.60
N SER A 150 -0.09 4.89 -9.37
CA SER A 150 -0.40 6.29 -9.04
C SER A 150 0.87 7.03 -8.65
N VAL A 151 1.41 7.82 -9.58
CA VAL A 151 2.69 8.53 -9.40
C VAL A 151 2.48 9.96 -8.88
N ASN A 152 3.26 10.35 -7.87
CA ASN A 152 3.33 11.71 -7.31
C ASN A 152 1.95 12.31 -6.95
N GLU A 153 1.45 13.28 -7.71
CA GLU A 153 0.17 13.93 -7.47
C GLU A 153 -1.06 13.06 -7.79
N CYS A 154 -0.86 11.93 -8.47
CA CYS A 154 -1.93 10.94 -8.65
C CYS A 154 -2.25 10.25 -7.33
N MET A 155 -3.48 10.46 -6.86
CA MET A 155 -3.98 9.93 -5.60
C MET A 155 -4.24 8.42 -5.67
N CYS A 156 -4.93 7.99 -6.71
CA CYS A 156 -5.37 6.62 -6.94
C CYS A 156 -5.80 6.42 -8.40
N HIS A 157 -5.99 5.16 -8.77
CA HIS A 157 -6.51 4.72 -10.08
C HIS A 157 -5.71 5.22 -11.30
N GLY A 158 -4.42 5.54 -11.13
CA GLY A 158 -3.55 5.88 -12.25
C GLY A 158 -3.44 4.69 -13.22
N ILE A 159 -3.73 4.92 -14.50
CA ILE A 159 -3.63 3.89 -15.54
C ILE A 159 -2.16 3.70 -15.95
N PRO A 160 -1.60 2.47 -15.85
CA PRO A 160 -0.28 2.16 -16.41
C PRO A 160 -0.13 2.54 -17.89
N ASP A 161 0.94 3.27 -18.20
CA ASP A 161 1.20 3.85 -19.53
C ASP A 161 2.70 3.93 -19.85
N SER A 162 3.06 4.60 -20.95
CA SER A 162 4.45 4.75 -21.39
C SER A 162 5.30 5.71 -20.55
N ARG A 163 4.79 6.28 -19.45
CA ARG A 163 5.54 7.19 -18.60
C ARG A 163 6.64 6.43 -17.88
N GLN A 164 7.87 6.88 -18.05
CA GLN A 164 9.02 6.42 -17.28
C GLN A 164 9.04 7.08 -15.90
N LEU A 165 9.28 6.28 -14.87
CA LEU A 165 9.62 6.75 -13.53
C LEU A 165 10.89 7.59 -13.55
N GLN A 166 10.90 8.64 -12.74
CA GLN A 166 12.02 9.57 -12.62
C GLN A 166 12.64 9.45 -11.23
N ASP A 167 13.92 9.80 -11.10
CA ASP A 167 14.56 9.92 -9.78
C ASP A 167 13.79 10.90 -8.89
N GLY A 168 13.51 10.47 -7.66
CA GLY A 168 12.72 11.16 -6.66
C GLY A 168 11.21 11.14 -6.88
N ASP A 169 10.69 10.31 -7.80
CA ASP A 169 9.25 9.99 -7.84
C ASP A 169 8.86 9.15 -6.61
N ILE A 170 7.59 9.26 -6.22
CA ILE A 170 6.91 8.20 -5.46
C ILE A 170 5.81 7.58 -6.32
N ILE A 171 5.56 6.29 -6.16
CA ILE A 171 4.55 5.55 -6.90
C ILE A 171 3.78 4.64 -5.95
N ASN A 172 2.47 4.82 -5.83
CA ASN A 172 1.60 3.78 -5.30
C ASN A 172 1.35 2.73 -6.38
N ILE A 173 1.55 1.46 -6.02
CA ILE A 173 1.13 0.29 -6.81
C ILE A 173 0.02 -0.38 -6.02
N ASP A 174 -1.11 -0.60 -6.68
CA ASP A 174 -2.34 -1.12 -6.09
C ASP A 174 -2.77 -2.41 -6.78
N VAL A 175 -2.68 -3.51 -6.04
CA VAL A 175 -2.77 -4.88 -6.53
C VAL A 175 -3.96 -5.57 -5.92
N THR A 176 -4.90 -5.92 -6.79
CA THR A 176 -5.99 -6.83 -6.44
C THR A 176 -5.97 -8.08 -7.32
N VAL A 177 -6.03 -9.26 -6.72
CA VAL A 177 -6.12 -10.55 -7.43
C VAL A 177 -7.47 -11.20 -7.16
N TYR A 178 -7.95 -12.01 -8.10
CA TYR A 178 -9.11 -12.88 -7.92
C TYR A 178 -8.66 -14.35 -8.05
N LEU A 179 -8.67 -15.05 -6.92
CA LEU A 179 -8.19 -16.42 -6.81
C LEU A 179 -9.27 -17.28 -6.13
N ASN A 180 -9.63 -18.40 -6.76
CA ASN A 180 -10.57 -19.39 -6.20
C ASN A 180 -11.91 -18.80 -5.73
N GLY A 181 -12.40 -17.77 -6.42
CA GLY A 181 -13.67 -17.11 -6.12
C GLY A 181 -13.57 -15.88 -5.21
N TYR A 182 -12.38 -15.50 -4.76
CA TYR A 182 -12.18 -14.44 -3.77
C TYR A 182 -11.18 -13.39 -4.26
N HIS A 183 -11.45 -12.13 -3.92
CA HIS A 183 -10.57 -10.99 -4.15
C HIS A 183 -9.65 -10.77 -2.94
N GLY A 184 -8.37 -10.50 -3.20
CA GLY A 184 -7.43 -10.03 -2.18
C GLY A 184 -6.77 -8.74 -2.64
N ASP A 185 -6.74 -7.72 -1.77
CA ASP A 185 -6.38 -6.35 -2.14
C ASP A 185 -5.36 -5.69 -1.21
N THR A 186 -4.39 -4.99 -1.82
CA THR A 186 -3.38 -4.24 -1.10
C THR A 186 -2.62 -3.29 -2.02
N SER A 187 -2.20 -2.16 -1.44
CA SER A 187 -1.38 -1.17 -2.11
C SER A 187 -0.28 -0.62 -1.21
N LYS A 188 0.77 -0.08 -1.84
CA LYS A 188 1.90 0.54 -1.15
C LYS A 188 2.50 1.63 -2.01
N THR A 189 2.86 2.74 -1.36
CA THR A 189 3.68 3.77 -2.01
C THR A 189 5.16 3.43 -1.89
N PHE A 190 5.82 3.26 -3.04
CA PHE A 190 7.26 3.01 -3.19
C PHE A 190 8.02 4.29 -3.55
N ILE A 191 9.31 4.31 -3.17
CA ILE A 191 10.25 5.40 -3.43
C ILE A 191 11.07 5.03 -4.67
N CYS A 192 11.11 5.90 -5.67
CA CYS A 192 11.92 5.72 -6.87
C CYS A 192 13.19 6.59 -6.79
N GLY A 193 14.35 5.96 -6.55
CA GLY A 193 15.62 6.68 -6.42
C GLY A 193 15.66 7.59 -5.18
N ASN A 194 16.08 8.84 -5.34
CA ASN A 194 16.31 9.77 -4.23
C ASN A 194 15.16 10.77 -4.04
N VAL A 195 14.27 10.45 -3.11
CA VAL A 195 13.14 11.33 -2.73
C VAL A 195 13.56 12.29 -1.62
N ASN A 196 13.02 13.52 -1.65
CA ASN A 196 13.29 14.52 -0.61
C ASN A 196 12.66 14.15 0.75
N ASN A 197 13.16 14.75 1.84
CA ASN A 197 12.74 14.41 3.20
C ASN A 197 11.25 14.64 3.48
N SER A 198 10.63 15.64 2.86
CA SER A 198 9.21 15.95 3.11
C SER A 198 8.29 14.94 2.43
N VAL A 199 8.61 14.48 1.22
CA VAL A 199 7.88 13.40 0.54
C VAL A 199 8.12 12.06 1.24
N ASN A 200 9.35 11.77 1.68
CA ASN A 200 9.62 10.58 2.52
C ASN A 200 8.77 10.59 3.80
N ARG A 201 8.61 11.76 4.43
CA ARG A 201 7.74 11.91 5.61
C ARG A 201 6.28 11.67 5.27
N LEU A 202 5.79 12.18 4.13
CA LEU A 202 4.41 11.93 3.67
C LEU A 202 4.16 10.43 3.55
N VAL A 203 5.01 9.71 2.80
CA VAL A 203 4.90 8.25 2.61
C VAL A 203 4.86 7.51 3.95
N LYS A 204 5.80 7.81 4.85
CA LYS A 204 5.87 7.17 6.17
C LYS A 204 4.62 7.46 7.02
N VAL A 205 4.16 8.70 7.06
CA VAL A 205 3.00 9.08 7.88
C VAL A 205 1.71 8.47 7.32
N THR A 206 1.58 8.32 5.99
CA THR A 206 0.46 7.58 5.39
C THR A 206 0.43 6.13 5.85
N GLU A 207 1.56 5.43 5.81
CA GLU A 207 1.66 4.05 6.30
C GLU A 207 1.29 3.95 7.79
N GLU A 208 1.85 4.84 8.62
CA GLU A 208 1.52 4.89 10.05
C GLU A 208 0.02 5.17 10.28
N CYS A 209 -0.59 6.05 9.49
CA CYS A 209 -2.03 6.32 9.52
C CYS A 209 -2.86 5.05 9.25
N MET A 210 -2.53 4.29 8.21
CA MET A 210 -3.20 3.02 7.91
C MET A 210 -3.16 2.09 9.14
N TYR A 211 -1.98 1.88 9.74
CA TYR A 211 -1.86 1.07 10.96
C TYR A 211 -2.61 1.66 12.17
N LYS A 212 -2.70 2.98 12.32
CA LYS A 212 -3.55 3.60 13.35
C LYS A 212 -5.02 3.32 13.11
N GLY A 213 -5.46 3.31 11.86
CA GLY A 213 -6.81 2.88 11.47
C GLY A 213 -7.08 1.44 11.86
N ILE A 214 -6.21 0.51 11.43
CA ILE A 214 -6.31 -0.93 11.75
C ILE A 214 -6.35 -1.17 13.27
N SER A 215 -5.58 -0.41 14.06
CA SER A 215 -5.54 -0.57 15.53
C SER A 215 -6.86 -0.27 16.25
N ALA A 216 -7.84 0.33 15.55
CA ALA A 216 -9.18 0.59 16.07
C ALA A 216 -10.18 -0.56 15.81
N CYS A 217 -9.74 -1.62 15.12
CA CYS A 217 -10.61 -2.67 14.61
C CYS A 217 -10.66 -3.87 15.55
N GLU A 218 -11.88 -4.23 15.95
CA GLU A 218 -12.24 -5.39 16.78
C GLU A 218 -13.74 -5.61 16.65
N ASP A 219 -14.25 -6.79 17.00
CA ASP A 219 -15.69 -7.07 17.02
C ASP A 219 -16.46 -6.03 17.86
N GLY A 220 -17.58 -5.54 17.31
CA GLY A 220 -18.42 -4.52 17.94
C GLY A 220 -17.88 -3.09 17.90
N ALA A 221 -16.64 -2.84 17.46
CA ALA A 221 -16.13 -1.48 17.30
C ALA A 221 -16.87 -0.70 16.20
N LEU A 222 -16.96 0.62 16.35
CA LEU A 222 -17.61 1.49 15.36
C LEU A 222 -16.65 1.80 14.20
N PHE A 223 -17.11 1.67 12.95
CA PHE A 223 -16.30 1.99 11.76
C PHE A 223 -15.71 3.41 11.81
N ARG A 224 -16.49 4.40 12.25
CA ARG A 224 -16.03 5.81 12.38
C ARG A 224 -14.79 6.00 13.28
N LYS A 225 -14.45 5.02 14.15
CA LYS A 225 -13.20 5.06 14.92
C LYS A 225 -11.97 5.02 14.01
N ILE A 226 -12.03 4.32 12.87
CA ILE A 226 -10.93 4.25 11.88
C ILE A 226 -10.59 5.66 11.39
N GLY A 227 -11.56 6.35 10.81
CA GLY A 227 -11.35 7.69 10.28
C GLY A 227 -10.94 8.71 11.34
N LYS A 228 -11.46 8.57 12.57
CA LYS A 228 -11.02 9.37 13.72
C LYS A 228 -9.53 9.18 14.02
N ARG A 229 -9.04 7.92 14.11
CA ARG A 229 -7.63 7.62 14.42
C ARG A 229 -6.69 8.10 13.34
N ILE A 230 -7.06 7.92 12.07
CA ILE A 230 -6.28 8.38 10.91
C ILE A 230 -6.18 9.91 10.92
N SER A 231 -7.31 10.61 11.05
CA SER A 231 -7.33 12.08 11.07
C SER A 231 -6.56 12.66 12.26
N ASP A 232 -6.77 12.14 13.47
CA ASP A 232 -6.03 12.56 14.68
C ASP A 232 -4.50 12.43 14.50
N TYR A 233 -4.02 11.47 13.70
CA TYR A 233 -2.61 11.28 13.44
C TYR A 233 -2.10 12.19 12.32
N ALA A 234 -2.77 12.18 11.15
CA ALA A 234 -2.41 13.00 10.00
C ALA A 234 -2.37 14.52 10.33
N GLU A 235 -3.31 14.99 11.15
CA GLU A 235 -3.40 16.39 11.57
C GLU A 235 -2.13 16.89 12.29
N LYS A 236 -1.44 16.01 13.04
CA LYS A 236 -0.19 16.35 13.76
C LYS A 236 0.96 16.69 12.84
N PHE A 237 0.88 16.27 11.57
CA PHE A 237 1.89 16.48 10.54
C PHE A 237 1.45 17.47 9.47
N GLY A 238 0.28 18.10 9.66
CA GLY A 238 -0.21 19.09 8.70
C GLY A 238 -0.88 18.51 7.45
N TYR A 239 -1.07 17.19 7.35
CA TYR A 239 -1.59 16.53 6.15
C TYR A 239 -3.12 16.51 6.07
N GLY A 240 -3.63 16.42 4.85
CA GLY A 240 -5.05 16.21 4.56
C GLY A 240 -5.34 14.72 4.37
N VAL A 241 -6.52 14.27 4.80
CA VAL A 241 -7.03 12.92 4.54
C VAL A 241 -8.10 13.03 3.48
N VAL A 242 -7.91 12.37 2.34
CA VAL A 242 -8.88 12.42 1.24
C VAL A 242 -10.20 11.76 1.66
N ASP A 243 -11.32 12.38 1.32
CA ASP A 243 -12.68 11.97 1.69
C ASP A 243 -13.48 11.33 0.56
N ARG A 244 -13.10 11.61 -0.69
CA ARG A 244 -13.74 11.07 -1.90
C ARG A 244 -13.52 9.56 -2.12
N PHE A 245 -12.42 9.02 -1.61
CA PHE A 245 -12.07 7.60 -1.72
C PHE A 245 -12.07 6.94 -0.33
N VAL A 246 -12.64 5.74 -0.27
CA VAL A 246 -12.98 5.03 0.97
C VAL A 246 -12.60 3.57 0.83
N GLY A 247 -12.31 2.91 1.95
CA GLY A 247 -12.17 1.46 1.95
C GLY A 247 -13.52 0.78 1.75
N HIS A 248 -13.51 -0.52 1.55
CA HIS A 248 -14.69 -1.28 1.19
C HIS A 248 -14.65 -2.70 1.75
N GLY A 249 -15.84 -3.29 1.93
CA GLY A 249 -15.96 -4.73 2.10
C GLY A 249 -15.41 -5.45 0.87
N ILE A 250 -14.67 -6.53 1.11
CA ILE A 250 -14.02 -7.31 0.05
C ILE A 250 -14.07 -8.80 0.36
N GLY A 251 -14.33 -9.62 -0.64
CA GLY A 251 -14.45 -11.07 -0.50
C GLY A 251 -14.73 -11.73 -1.84
N THR A 252 -15.86 -12.41 -1.96
CA THR A 252 -16.33 -12.88 -3.27
C THR A 252 -16.77 -11.73 -4.18
N ILE A 253 -16.98 -10.54 -3.59
CA ILE A 253 -17.29 -9.29 -4.27
C ILE A 253 -16.08 -8.37 -4.12
N PHE A 254 -15.68 -7.69 -5.21
CA PHE A 254 -14.53 -6.79 -5.22
C PHE A 254 -14.78 -5.57 -4.32
N HIS A 255 -15.85 -4.81 -4.56
CA HIS A 255 -16.25 -3.67 -3.74
C HIS A 255 -17.67 -3.84 -3.20
N SER A 256 -17.82 -3.84 -1.87
CA SER A 256 -19.10 -4.00 -1.16
C SER A 256 -19.13 -3.17 0.12
N GLU A 257 -20.28 -3.11 0.77
CA GLU A 257 -20.38 -2.59 2.14
C GLU A 257 -19.55 -3.46 3.11
N PRO A 258 -18.97 -2.89 4.16
CA PRO A 258 -19.11 -1.49 4.60
C PRO A 258 -18.19 -0.54 3.82
N LEU A 259 -18.65 0.68 3.55
CA LEU A 259 -17.77 1.78 3.14
C LEU A 259 -16.98 2.34 4.33
N ILE A 260 -15.65 2.31 4.24
CA ILE A 260 -14.71 2.69 5.30
C ILE A 260 -14.16 4.10 5.05
N PHE A 261 -14.73 5.08 5.74
CA PHE A 261 -14.26 6.46 5.66
C PHE A 261 -12.97 6.68 6.46
N HIS A 262 -11.92 7.15 5.78
CA HIS A 262 -10.61 7.43 6.37
C HIS A 262 -10.51 8.78 7.07
N HIS A 263 -11.41 9.72 6.76
CA HIS A 263 -11.50 11.00 7.45
C HIS A 263 -12.45 10.89 8.66
N ARG A 264 -12.30 11.81 9.62
CA ARG A 264 -13.21 11.93 10.76
C ARG A 264 -14.65 12.13 10.29
N ASN A 265 -15.55 11.27 10.74
CA ASN A 265 -16.95 11.26 10.33
C ASN A 265 -17.84 10.73 11.48
N ASP A 266 -19.16 10.87 11.31
CA ASP A 266 -20.17 10.43 12.28
C ASP A 266 -21.04 9.26 11.80
N LYS A 267 -20.61 8.55 10.75
CA LYS A 267 -21.37 7.41 10.19
C LYS A 267 -21.54 6.31 11.23
N ALA A 268 -22.73 5.70 11.22
CA ALA A 268 -23.05 4.54 12.06
C ALA A 268 -22.46 3.25 11.47
N GLY A 269 -22.64 2.14 12.18
CA GLY A 269 -22.16 0.82 11.78
C GLY A 269 -21.11 0.27 12.71
N ARG A 270 -21.11 -1.05 12.88
CA ARG A 270 -20.20 -1.80 13.75
C ARG A 270 -19.56 -2.93 12.97
N MET A 271 -18.31 -3.19 13.31
CA MET A 271 -17.55 -4.34 12.84
C MET A 271 -18.12 -5.62 13.46
N VAL A 272 -18.07 -6.70 12.69
CA VAL A 272 -18.51 -8.04 13.12
C VAL A 272 -17.37 -9.03 12.92
N GLU A 273 -17.14 -9.92 13.87
CA GLU A 273 -16.21 -11.04 13.70
C GLU A 273 -16.45 -11.82 12.39
N GLY A 274 -15.37 -12.17 11.69
CA GLY A 274 -15.44 -12.85 10.38
C GLY A 274 -15.58 -11.91 9.19
N GLN A 275 -15.80 -10.61 9.42
CA GLN A 275 -15.93 -9.61 8.37
C GLN A 275 -14.58 -9.22 7.77
N THR A 276 -14.50 -9.08 6.44
CA THR A 276 -13.32 -8.56 5.73
C THR A 276 -13.60 -7.25 5.01
N PHE A 277 -12.66 -6.31 5.12
CA PHE A 277 -12.70 -5.02 4.44
C PHE A 277 -11.30 -4.40 4.31
N THR A 278 -11.16 -3.38 3.48
CA THR A 278 -9.91 -2.63 3.25
C THR A 278 -9.82 -1.39 4.15
N ILE A 279 -8.59 -1.03 4.53
CA ILE A 279 -8.26 0.29 5.08
C ILE A 279 -7.15 0.86 4.21
N GLU A 280 -7.46 1.91 3.45
CA GLU A 280 -6.67 2.40 2.32
C GLU A 280 -6.51 3.95 2.30
N PRO A 281 -6.06 4.59 3.41
CA PRO A 281 -6.03 6.05 3.48
C PRO A 281 -5.09 6.68 2.45
N ILE A 282 -5.60 7.70 1.76
CA ILE A 282 -4.83 8.59 0.91
C ILE A 282 -4.57 9.89 1.67
N LEU A 283 -3.29 10.27 1.83
CA LEU A 283 -2.91 11.55 2.41
C LEU A 283 -2.33 12.49 1.36
N THR A 284 -2.58 13.79 1.54
CA THR A 284 -2.02 14.87 0.71
C THR A 284 -1.36 15.96 1.56
N LEU A 285 -0.53 16.77 0.91
CA LEU A 285 -0.26 18.12 1.39
C LEU A 285 -1.52 18.96 1.15
N ARG A 286 -2.20 19.39 2.23
CA ARG A 286 -3.47 20.13 2.15
C ARG A 286 -3.47 21.22 1.05
N PRO A 287 -4.59 21.44 0.34
CA PRO A 287 -5.92 20.83 0.49
C PRO A 287 -6.06 19.40 -0.09
N THR A 288 -7.24 18.78 0.05
CA THR A 288 -7.60 17.43 -0.44
C THR A 288 -8.37 17.45 -1.76
N GLU A 289 -8.55 18.63 -2.35
CA GLU A 289 -9.23 18.79 -3.64
C GLU A 289 -8.56 17.96 -4.74
N CYS A 290 -9.38 17.36 -5.60
CA CYS A 290 -8.91 16.46 -6.65
C CYS A 290 -9.60 16.72 -7.99
N ILE A 291 -8.93 16.30 -9.05
CA ILE A 291 -9.39 16.36 -10.45
C ILE A 291 -9.29 14.96 -11.02
N THR A 292 -10.37 14.46 -11.61
CA THR A 292 -10.35 13.20 -12.38
C THR A 292 -10.07 13.53 -13.84
N TRP A 293 -9.11 12.84 -14.46
CA TRP A 293 -8.76 13.02 -15.86
C TRP A 293 -9.88 12.54 -16.80
N GLU A 294 -9.80 12.93 -18.07
CA GLU A 294 -10.75 12.52 -19.13
C GLU A 294 -10.73 11.00 -19.41
N ASP A 295 -9.75 10.27 -18.88
CA ASP A 295 -9.77 8.80 -18.90
C ASP A 295 -10.78 8.19 -17.91
N ASN A 296 -11.45 9.01 -17.10
CA ASN A 296 -12.45 8.67 -16.08
C ASN A 296 -11.92 7.91 -14.85
N TRP A 297 -10.61 7.67 -14.77
CA TRP A 297 -9.99 6.86 -13.70
C TRP A 297 -8.98 7.66 -12.92
N THR A 298 -7.96 8.17 -13.61
CA THR A 298 -6.79 8.81 -12.99
C THR A 298 -7.24 10.03 -12.21
N THR A 299 -7.13 9.97 -10.88
CA THR A 299 -7.49 11.09 -10.02
C THR A 299 -6.24 11.70 -9.40
N VAL A 300 -6.07 13.00 -9.59
CA VAL A 300 -4.88 13.76 -9.16
C VAL A 300 -5.27 14.85 -8.17
N THR A 301 -4.32 15.30 -7.34
CA THR A 301 -4.51 16.51 -6.52
C THR A 301 -4.69 17.74 -7.40
N ALA A 302 -5.65 18.61 -7.05
CA ALA A 302 -5.92 19.83 -7.81
C ALA A 302 -4.75 20.82 -7.76
N ASN A 303 -3.94 20.77 -6.69
CA ASN A 303 -2.80 21.64 -6.50
C ASN A 303 -1.48 21.07 -7.08
N GLY A 304 -1.48 19.84 -7.62
CA GLY A 304 -0.28 19.17 -8.14
C GLY A 304 0.75 18.77 -7.06
N CYS A 305 0.36 18.76 -5.78
CA CYS A 305 1.21 18.24 -4.71
C CYS A 305 1.15 16.72 -4.66
N PRO A 306 2.21 16.03 -4.20
CA PRO A 306 2.19 14.58 -4.06
C PRO A 306 1.10 14.08 -3.10
N ALA A 307 0.58 12.90 -3.41
CA ALA A 307 -0.27 12.09 -2.55
C ALA A 307 0.43 10.75 -2.28
N ALA A 308 0.09 10.11 -1.16
CA ALA A 308 0.54 8.76 -0.86
C ALA A 308 -0.61 7.94 -0.30
N GLN A 309 -0.62 6.64 -0.63
CA GLN A 309 -1.61 5.66 -0.19
C GLN A 309 -0.93 4.36 0.25
N PHE A 310 -1.50 3.74 1.26
CA PHE A 310 -1.16 2.39 1.72
C PHE A 310 -2.45 1.66 2.04
N GLU A 311 -2.47 0.36 1.81
CA GLU A 311 -3.66 -0.43 2.03
C GLU A 311 -3.37 -1.85 2.49
N HIS A 312 -4.25 -2.31 3.39
CA HIS A 312 -4.42 -3.72 3.68
C HIS A 312 -5.89 -4.12 3.66
N THR A 313 -6.14 -5.33 3.13
CA THR A 313 -7.31 -6.13 3.48
C THR A 313 -7.12 -6.71 4.89
N ILE A 314 -8.11 -6.53 5.77
CA ILE A 314 -8.11 -7.07 7.12
C ILE A 314 -9.31 -7.98 7.38
N LEU A 315 -9.17 -8.91 8.33
CA LEU A 315 -10.22 -9.75 8.88
C LEU A 315 -10.50 -9.35 10.32
N ILE A 316 -11.75 -9.05 10.65
CA ILE A 316 -12.15 -8.78 12.03
C ILE A 316 -12.18 -10.07 12.83
N THR A 317 -11.54 -10.01 13.99
CA THR A 317 -11.52 -11.08 14.99
C THR A 317 -12.18 -10.59 16.27
N ARG A 318 -12.52 -11.51 17.18
CA ARG A 318 -13.12 -11.17 18.47
C ARG A 318 -12.38 -10.11 19.28
N THR A 319 -11.05 -10.07 19.20
CA THR A 319 -10.21 -9.19 20.04
C THR A 319 -9.35 -8.19 19.26
N GLY A 320 -9.61 -8.03 17.96
CA GLY A 320 -8.77 -7.21 17.10
C GLY A 320 -9.03 -7.42 15.62
N ALA A 321 -8.00 -7.25 14.80
CA ALA A 321 -8.02 -7.59 13.38
C ALA A 321 -6.75 -8.33 12.96
N GLU A 322 -6.90 -9.28 12.05
CA GLU A 322 -5.80 -9.94 11.35
C GLU A 322 -5.55 -9.20 10.03
N ILE A 323 -4.29 -8.88 9.73
CA ILE A 323 -3.89 -8.28 8.46
C ILE A 323 -3.64 -9.41 7.46
N LEU A 324 -4.57 -9.63 6.52
CA LEU A 324 -4.50 -10.76 5.59
C LEU A 324 -3.44 -10.55 4.50
N THR A 325 -3.19 -9.29 4.11
CA THR A 325 -2.13 -8.92 3.15
C THR A 325 -0.83 -8.53 3.84
N ASN A 326 -0.53 -9.12 5.01
CA ASN A 326 0.72 -8.87 5.71
C ASN A 326 1.92 -9.37 4.89
N ARG A 327 2.94 -8.53 4.78
CA ARG A 327 4.11 -8.74 3.93
C ARG A 327 5.27 -9.43 4.66
N ALA A 328 5.25 -9.45 5.99
CA ALA A 328 6.32 -10.05 6.80
C ALA A 328 6.45 -11.57 6.65
N SER A 329 5.42 -12.25 6.15
CA SER A 329 5.38 -13.70 5.88
C SER A 329 5.70 -14.05 4.43
N VAL A 330 6.10 -13.08 3.59
CA VAL A 330 6.50 -13.33 2.22
C VAL A 330 7.92 -13.89 2.20
N GLU A 331 8.06 -15.21 2.02
CA GLU A 331 9.34 -15.81 1.64
C GLU A 331 9.61 -15.51 0.16
N PHE A 332 10.74 -14.86 -0.14
CA PHE A 332 11.15 -14.63 -1.53
C PHE A 332 11.48 -15.97 -2.20
N GLN A 333 10.67 -16.40 -3.16
CA GLN A 333 11.04 -17.49 -4.05
C GLN A 333 11.93 -16.94 -5.17
N GLU A 334 13.22 -17.32 -5.17
CA GLU A 334 14.20 -16.95 -6.20
C GLU A 334 13.77 -17.36 -7.64
N SER A 335 12.83 -18.28 -7.79
CA SER A 335 12.37 -18.80 -9.08
C SER A 335 11.40 -17.91 -9.87
N MET A 336 10.95 -16.77 -9.33
CA MET A 336 10.03 -15.84 -10.02
C MET A 336 10.71 -14.65 -10.71
N VAL A 337 12.05 -14.61 -10.77
CA VAL A 337 12.76 -13.58 -11.54
C VAL A 337 12.77 -13.98 -13.02
N ILE A 338 11.74 -13.54 -13.74
CA ILE A 338 11.64 -13.72 -15.19
C ILE A 338 12.75 -12.89 -15.87
N GLY A 339 13.54 -13.54 -16.73
CA GLY A 339 14.69 -12.96 -17.41
C GLY A 339 14.34 -11.73 -18.25
N LEU A 340 14.73 -10.55 -17.75
CA LEU A 340 15.08 -9.42 -18.58
C LEU A 340 16.51 -9.63 -19.11
N PRO A 341 16.87 -9.18 -20.33
CA PRO A 341 18.22 -9.31 -20.83
C PRO A 341 19.20 -8.67 -19.84
N ALA A 342 20.24 -9.41 -19.47
CA ALA A 342 21.27 -8.96 -18.57
C ALA A 342 21.84 -7.62 -19.04
N ILE A 343 21.58 -6.55 -18.31
CA ILE A 343 22.41 -5.36 -18.34
C ILE A 343 23.56 -5.68 -17.39
N GLU A 344 24.68 -6.14 -17.93
CA GLU A 344 25.90 -6.38 -17.16
C GLU A 344 26.32 -5.11 -16.41
N ASN A 345 26.75 -5.31 -15.16
CA ASN A 345 27.28 -4.35 -14.19
C ASN A 345 26.27 -3.67 -13.26
N VAL A 346 25.73 -4.45 -12.30
CA VAL A 346 25.45 -3.92 -10.96
C VAL A 346 26.03 -4.89 -9.93
N MET A 347 27.16 -4.48 -9.34
CA MET A 347 27.72 -5.12 -8.14
C MET A 347 26.72 -4.97 -6.99
N TRP A 348 26.14 -6.09 -6.55
CA TRP A 348 25.26 -6.13 -5.39
C TRP A 348 26.11 -6.23 -4.12
N ILE A 349 26.25 -5.13 -3.37
CA ILE A 349 26.90 -5.15 -2.06
C ILE A 349 25.84 -5.56 -1.04
N GLY A 350 25.70 -6.87 -0.84
CA GLY A 350 24.80 -7.45 0.15
C GLY A 350 25.29 -7.18 1.58
N SER A 351 24.46 -6.48 2.36
CA SER A 351 24.64 -6.27 3.79
C SER A 351 24.63 -7.60 4.54
N SER A 352 25.81 -8.02 4.98
CA SER A 352 26.03 -9.15 5.87
C SER A 352 25.81 -8.71 7.32
N CYS A 353 24.79 -9.24 8.01
CA CYS A 353 24.84 -9.38 9.46
C CYS A 353 23.73 -10.32 9.95
N HIS A 354 24.06 -11.57 10.30
CA HIS A 354 23.67 -12.27 11.55
C HIS A 354 23.89 -13.79 11.40
N ARG A 355 25.12 -14.26 11.67
CA ARG A 355 25.44 -15.47 12.45
C ARG A 355 26.94 -15.80 12.33
N ALA A 356 27.70 -15.54 13.40
CA ALA A 356 28.90 -16.32 13.72
C ALA A 356 29.38 -15.99 15.14
N LYS A 357 29.46 -17.03 15.99
CA LYS A 357 30.43 -17.29 17.07
C LYS A 357 30.04 -18.70 17.59
N ARG A 358 30.85 -19.75 17.64
CA ARG A 358 32.29 -20.00 17.46
C ARG A 358 32.47 -21.51 17.20
N ALA A 359 33.38 -21.89 16.31
CA ALA A 359 34.16 -23.13 16.39
C ALA A 359 35.34 -22.88 17.38
N ALA A 360 36.07 -23.82 17.99
CA ALA A 360 36.35 -25.23 17.71
C ALA A 360 36.99 -25.85 18.97
N MET A 361 36.95 -27.18 19.12
CA MET A 361 38.14 -28.01 19.44
C MET A 361 37.80 -29.51 19.45
N GLY A 362 38.55 -30.29 18.67
CA GLY A 362 39.11 -31.55 19.15
C GLY A 362 38.44 -32.88 18.76
N ALA A 363 39.18 -33.64 17.94
CA ALA A 363 39.31 -35.10 17.97
C ALA A 363 38.21 -36.01 17.38
N SER A 364 38.57 -36.60 16.24
CA SER A 364 38.44 -38.02 15.86
C SER A 364 37.62 -38.92 16.78
N PHE A 365 36.58 -39.57 16.25
CA PHE A 365 36.41 -41.03 16.34
C PHE A 365 35.48 -41.53 15.23
N THR A 366 35.96 -42.55 14.52
CA THR A 366 35.22 -43.42 13.62
C THR A 366 34.16 -44.22 14.38
N THR A 367 32.93 -44.29 13.89
CA THR A 367 32.18 -45.57 13.85
C THR A 367 31.08 -45.54 12.77
N LYS A 368 31.10 -46.57 11.93
CA LYS A 368 30.00 -46.99 11.05
C LYS A 368 28.75 -47.29 11.89
N LEU A 369 27.57 -46.94 11.37
CA LEU A 369 26.41 -47.82 11.46
C LEU A 369 25.53 -47.68 10.22
N ARG A 370 25.28 -48.84 9.62
CA ARG A 370 24.36 -49.12 8.51
C ARG A 370 22.93 -49.29 9.06
N TYR A 371 22.02 -49.47 8.10
CA TYR A 371 20.62 -49.93 8.12
C TYR A 371 19.60 -48.78 8.00
N SER A 372 18.90 -48.56 6.89
CA SER A 372 18.12 -49.41 5.96
C SER A 372 16.69 -49.68 6.40
N LEU A 373 15.77 -49.21 5.54
CA LEU A 373 14.44 -49.71 5.17
C LEU A 373 13.23 -49.52 6.10
N ALA A 374 12.19 -48.95 5.46
CA ALA A 374 10.74 -49.29 5.49
C ALA A 374 10.03 -49.23 6.86
N VAL A 375 8.75 -48.90 6.98
CA VAL A 375 7.59 -49.40 6.24
C VAL A 375 6.37 -48.47 6.50
N ASP A 376 5.52 -48.33 5.47
CA ASP A 376 4.04 -48.24 5.43
C ASP A 376 3.24 -47.63 6.60
N TRP A 377 2.51 -46.54 6.35
CA TRP A 377 1.11 -46.50 5.89
C TRP A 377 0.80 -45.16 5.22
#